data_AF-A0A938YVZ8-F1
#
_entry.id   AF-A0A938YVZ8-F1
#
_cell.length_a   1.000
_cell.length_b   1.000
_cell.length_c   1.000
_cell.angle_alpha   90.00
_cell.angle_beta   90.00
_cell.angle_gamma   90.00
#
_symmetry.space_group_name_H-M   'P 1'
#
loop_
_entity.id
_entity.type
_entity.pdbx_description
1 polymer ?
#
loop_
_entity_poly.entity_id
_entity_poly.type
_entity_poly.pdbx_seq_one_letter_code
_entity_poly.pdbx_strand_id
1 'polypeptide(L)'
;MIESVDVRAVVQELNEKVIKYLNGELDRKDLKISDQELINIIEKFRSLGLITTNSYSDNSKYSRNISFFEWMDTSDNVDPNIYQEKLQKAKVAVFGVGGVGSAMAEYLVRAGVKNIKLVDFDTVEESNLTRQTAYVESDIIKLRYRRVQIT
;
A
#
# COMPACT_ATOMS: atom_id res chain seq x y z
N MET A 1 -3.21 -50.27 -10.53
CA MET A 1 -2.56 -49.25 -11.38
C MET A 1 -3.42 -48.01 -11.30
N ILE A 2 -3.01 -46.99 -10.57
CA ILE A 2 -3.67 -45.69 -10.60
C ILE A 2 -2.99 -44.96 -11.75
N GLU A 3 -3.74 -44.66 -12.81
CA GLU A 3 -3.24 -43.80 -13.90
C GLU A 3 -2.79 -42.49 -13.28
N SER A 4 -1.51 -42.15 -13.44
CA SER A 4 -0.98 -40.86 -13.05
C SER A 4 -1.58 -39.82 -14.00
N VAL A 5 -2.71 -39.23 -13.60
CA VAL A 5 -3.30 -38.09 -14.31
C VAL A 5 -2.23 -37.00 -14.41
N ASP A 6 -1.91 -36.57 -15.63
CA ASP A 6 -1.04 -35.43 -15.85
C ASP A 6 -1.79 -34.16 -15.43
N VAL A 7 -1.59 -33.78 -14.17
CA VAL A 7 -2.20 -32.61 -13.55
C VAL A 7 -1.91 -31.34 -14.37
N ARG A 8 -0.75 -31.25 -15.05
CA ARG A 8 -0.42 -30.05 -15.85
C ARG A 8 -1.28 -29.94 -17.09
N ALA A 9 -1.46 -31.05 -17.81
CA ALA A 9 -2.30 -31.08 -19.01
C ALA A 9 -3.76 -30.73 -18.67
N VAL A 10 -4.28 -31.27 -17.57
CA VAL A 10 -5.64 -30.97 -17.08
C VAL A 10 -5.79 -29.50 -16.70
N VAL A 11 -4.82 -28.94 -15.97
CA VAL A 11 -4.83 -27.51 -15.59
C VAL A 11 -4.76 -26.61 -16.82
N GLN A 12 -3.94 -26.95 -17.81
CA GLN A 12 -3.82 -26.19 -19.05
C GLN A 12 -5.14 -26.17 -19.84
N GLU A 13 -5.78 -27.32 -20.01
CA GLU A 13 -7.07 -27.40 -20.70
C GLU A 13 -8.15 -26.58 -19.97
N LEU A 14 -8.17 -26.62 -18.63
CA LEU A 14 -9.11 -25.83 -17.83
C LEU A 14 -8.86 -24.32 -17.98
N ASN A 15 -7.59 -23.89 -17.93
CA ASN A 15 -7.22 -22.49 -18.11
C ASN A 15 -7.68 -21.95 -19.46
N GLU A 16 -7.49 -22.70 -20.55
CA GLU A 16 -7.95 -22.30 -21.88
C GLU A 16 -9.48 -22.14 -21.94
N LYS A 17 -10.24 -23.04 -21.31
CA LYS A 17 -11.71 -22.94 -21.23
C LYS A 17 -12.15 -21.72 -20.42
N VAL A 18 -11.51 -21.46 -19.29
CA VAL A 18 -11.81 -20.29 -18.44
C VAL A 18 -11.51 -19.00 -19.19
N ILE A 19 -10.36 -18.89 -19.87
CA ILE A 19 -10.01 -17.71 -20.67
C ILE A 19 -11.05 -17.48 -21.78
N LYS A 20 -11.42 -18.52 -22.52
CA LYS A 20 -12.47 -18.42 -23.56
C LYS A 20 -13.80 -17.94 -22.98
N TYR A 21 -14.21 -18.46 -21.83
CA TYR A 21 -15.42 -18.00 -21.14
C TYR A 21 -15.33 -16.52 -20.76
N LEU A 22 -14.22 -16.09 -20.17
CA LEU A 22 -14.02 -14.69 -19.77
C LEU A 22 -14.01 -13.72 -20.97
N ASN A 23 -13.57 -14.19 -22.14
CA ASN A 23 -13.62 -13.44 -23.39
C ASN A 23 -15.01 -13.49 -24.07
N GLY A 24 -15.97 -14.25 -23.54
CA GLY A 24 -17.29 -14.43 -24.14
C GLY A 24 -17.33 -15.42 -25.32
N GLU A 25 -16.31 -16.25 -25.49
CA GLU A 25 -16.16 -17.23 -26.58
C GLU A 25 -16.70 -18.63 -26.22
N LEU A 26 -17.14 -18.83 -24.97
CA LEU A 26 -17.60 -20.12 -24.45
C LEU A 26 -18.75 -19.89 -23.45
N ASP A 27 -19.80 -20.74 -23.47
CA ASP A 27 -20.94 -20.59 -22.56
C ASP A 27 -20.63 -21.13 -21.16
N ARG A 28 -21.27 -20.56 -20.12
CA ARG A 28 -21.12 -21.02 -18.71
C ARG A 28 -21.33 -22.52 -18.52
N LYS A 29 -22.21 -23.13 -19.30
CA LYS A 29 -22.53 -24.58 -19.26
C LYS A 29 -21.34 -25.45 -19.71
N ASP A 30 -20.48 -24.93 -20.57
CA ASP A 30 -19.38 -25.68 -21.19
C ASP A 30 -18.11 -25.71 -20.31
N LEU A 31 -18.06 -24.88 -19.27
CA LEU A 31 -16.99 -24.90 -18.27
C LEU A 31 -16.96 -26.19 -17.45
N LYS A 32 -18.11 -26.87 -17.30
CA LYS A 32 -18.26 -28.08 -16.45
C LYS A 32 -17.75 -27.92 -15.02
N ILE A 33 -17.78 -26.70 -14.49
CA ILE A 33 -17.51 -26.38 -13.07
C ILE A 33 -18.86 -26.10 -12.40
N SER A 34 -19.14 -26.75 -11.27
CA SER A 34 -20.34 -26.48 -10.47
C SER A 34 -20.23 -25.15 -9.72
N ASP A 35 -21.35 -24.55 -9.34
CA ASP A 35 -21.33 -23.31 -8.56
C ASP A 35 -20.68 -23.50 -7.18
N GLN A 36 -20.81 -24.69 -6.58
CA GLN A 36 -20.15 -24.99 -5.32
C GLN A 36 -18.63 -25.07 -5.45
N GLU A 37 -18.12 -25.66 -6.53
CA GLU A 37 -16.68 -25.65 -6.82
C GLU A 37 -16.17 -24.24 -7.06
N LEU A 38 -16.93 -23.40 -7.76
CA LEU A 38 -16.58 -22.01 -8.00
C LEU A 38 -16.54 -21.19 -6.70
N ILE A 39 -17.53 -21.36 -5.82
CA ILE A 39 -17.53 -20.76 -4.48
C ILE A 39 -16.29 -21.21 -3.70
N ASN A 40 -15.97 -22.50 -3.71
CA ASN A 40 -14.80 -23.02 -3.00
C ASN A 40 -13.49 -22.44 -3.54
N ILE A 41 -13.39 -22.21 -4.86
CA ILE A 41 -12.23 -21.56 -5.49
C ILE A 41 -12.13 -20.10 -5.06
N ILE A 42 -13.24 -19.36 -5.10
CA ILE A 42 -13.29 -17.96 -4.65
C ILE A 42 -12.88 -17.88 -3.19
N GLU A 43 -13.46 -18.70 -2.32
CA GLU A 43 -13.10 -18.75 -0.90
C GLU A 43 -11.63 -19.13 -0.69
N LYS A 44 -11.09 -20.04 -1.51
CA LYS A 44 -9.68 -20.40 -1.44
C LYS A 44 -8.78 -19.22 -1.84
N PHE A 45 -9.06 -18.54 -2.95
CA PHE A 45 -8.32 -17.36 -3.38
C PHE A 45 -8.44 -16.22 -2.36
N ARG A 46 -9.62 -16.06 -1.76
CA ARG A 46 -9.86 -15.11 -0.68
C ARG A 46 -9.00 -15.42 0.54
N SER A 47 -8.97 -16.67 0.98
CA SER A 47 -8.12 -17.12 2.11
C SER A 47 -6.61 -17.02 1.83
N LEU A 48 -6.22 -16.98 0.56
CA LEU A 48 -4.83 -16.78 0.13
C LEU A 48 -4.48 -15.29 -0.07
N GLY A 49 -5.42 -14.37 0.12
CA GLY A 49 -5.23 -12.93 -0.14
C GLY A 49 -5.07 -12.58 -1.62
N LEU A 50 -5.50 -13.45 -2.55
CA LEU A 50 -5.38 -13.22 -3.99
C LEU A 50 -6.52 -12.38 -4.56
N ILE A 51 -7.68 -12.41 -3.90
CA ILE A 51 -8.85 -11.63 -4.28
C ILE A 51 -9.48 -11.00 -3.03
N THR A 52 -10.03 -9.82 -3.25
CA THR A 52 -10.69 -8.99 -2.24
C THR A 52 -12.08 -8.60 -2.73
N THR A 53 -12.98 -8.39 -1.78
CA THR A 53 -14.33 -7.84 -2.03
C THR A 53 -14.44 -6.40 -1.55
N ASN A 54 -13.35 -5.81 -1.06
CA ASN A 54 -13.36 -4.42 -0.62
C ASN A 54 -13.63 -3.50 -1.80
N SER A 55 -14.37 -2.43 -1.52
CA SER A 55 -14.64 -1.36 -2.47
C SER A 55 -14.34 -0.05 -1.77
N TYR A 56 -13.40 0.71 -2.32
CA TYR A 56 -12.98 2.00 -1.78
C TYR A 56 -12.69 2.99 -2.91
N SER A 57 -12.69 4.28 -2.57
CA SER A 57 -12.53 5.35 -3.54
C SER A 57 -11.07 5.54 -3.96
N ASP A 58 -10.84 5.54 -5.27
CA ASP A 58 -9.53 5.86 -5.85
C ASP A 58 -9.24 7.36 -5.95
N ASN A 59 -10.19 8.22 -5.54
CA ASN A 59 -10.07 9.68 -5.66
C ASN A 59 -9.20 10.33 -4.56
N SER A 60 -8.71 9.54 -3.60
CA SER A 60 -7.81 10.03 -2.56
C SER A 60 -6.37 10.12 -3.05
N LYS A 61 -5.63 11.14 -2.63
CA LYS A 61 -4.17 11.22 -2.86
C LYS A 61 -3.37 10.07 -2.22
N TYR A 62 -4.02 9.29 -1.35
CA TYR A 62 -3.45 8.10 -0.70
C TYR A 62 -3.92 6.78 -1.34
N SER A 63 -4.59 6.80 -2.50
CA SER A 63 -5.12 5.58 -3.15
C SER A 63 -4.06 4.49 -3.31
N ARG A 64 -2.84 4.86 -3.72
CA ARG A 64 -1.71 3.91 -3.82
C ARG A 64 -1.27 3.31 -2.48
N ASN A 65 -1.35 4.08 -1.38
CA ASN A 65 -1.06 3.55 -0.05
C ASN A 65 -2.15 2.56 0.37
N ILE A 66 -3.41 2.87 0.08
CA ILE A 66 -4.56 2.02 0.39
C ILE A 66 -4.45 0.68 -0.36
N SER A 67 -4.16 0.70 -1.67
CA SER A 67 -3.92 -0.53 -2.44
C SER A 67 -2.73 -1.32 -1.91
N PHE A 68 -1.66 -0.64 -1.45
CA PHE A 68 -0.54 -1.31 -0.81
C PHE A 68 -0.93 -2.00 0.49
N PHE A 69 -1.75 -1.36 1.33
CA PHE A 69 -2.23 -1.97 2.56
C PHE A 69 -3.11 -3.18 2.29
N GLU A 70 -3.97 -3.13 1.28
CA GLU A 70 -4.77 -4.30 0.88
C GLU A 70 -3.88 -5.45 0.41
N TRP A 71 -2.85 -5.17 -0.38
CA TRP A 71 -1.95 -6.21 -0.87
C TRP A 71 -1.11 -6.84 0.25
N MET A 72 -0.71 -6.05 1.24
CA MET A 72 0.09 -6.51 2.37
C MET A 72 -0.75 -7.21 3.43
N ASP A 73 -2.05 -6.92 3.50
CA ASP A 73 -2.94 -7.49 4.50
C ASP A 73 -3.41 -8.88 4.06
N THR A 74 -2.78 -9.91 4.61
CA THR A 74 -3.19 -11.30 4.39
C THR A 74 -4.32 -11.74 5.33
N SER A 75 -4.89 -10.83 6.14
CA SER A 75 -5.95 -11.13 7.09
C SER A 75 -7.32 -10.74 6.55
N ASP A 76 -8.23 -11.71 6.47
CA ASP A 76 -9.69 -11.62 6.27
C ASP A 76 -10.26 -10.47 5.40
N ASN A 77 -9.50 -9.99 4.39
CA ASN A 77 -9.86 -8.85 3.55
C ASN A 77 -10.40 -7.65 4.35
N VAL A 78 -9.69 -7.23 5.38
CA VAL A 78 -10.07 -6.04 6.13
C VAL A 78 -10.03 -4.80 5.22
N ASP A 79 -10.95 -3.85 5.40
CA ASP A 79 -10.95 -2.60 4.63
C ASP A 79 -9.60 -1.87 4.81
N PRO A 80 -8.80 -1.69 3.75
CA PRO A 80 -7.48 -1.09 3.85
C PRO A 80 -7.49 0.37 4.33
N ASN A 81 -8.62 1.07 4.26
CA ASN A 81 -8.74 2.45 4.74
C ASN A 81 -8.42 2.57 6.24
N ILE A 82 -8.65 1.52 7.03
CA ILE A 82 -8.36 1.56 8.47
C ILE A 82 -6.87 1.84 8.74
N TYR A 83 -5.97 1.38 7.87
CA TYR A 83 -4.53 1.58 8.03
C TYR A 83 -4.15 3.03 7.73
N GLN A 84 -4.72 3.59 6.66
CA GLN A 84 -4.52 5.00 6.33
C GLN A 84 -5.11 5.93 7.39
N GLU A 85 -6.26 5.57 7.97
CA GLU A 85 -6.84 6.29 9.12
C GLU A 85 -5.96 6.22 10.35
N LYS A 86 -5.39 5.06 10.67
CA LYS A 86 -4.44 4.90 11.78
C LYS A 86 -3.23 5.83 11.60
N LEU A 87 -2.66 5.90 10.39
CA LEU A 87 -1.57 6.86 10.09
C LEU A 87 -2.01 8.31 10.29
N GLN A 88 -3.19 8.69 9.81
CA GLN A 88 -3.71 10.04 9.99
C GLN A 88 -3.97 10.42 11.45
N LYS A 89 -4.37 9.45 12.28
CA LYS A 89 -4.60 9.64 13.73
C LYS A 89 -3.31 9.54 14.55
N ALA A 90 -2.22 9.02 13.97
CA ALA A 90 -0.94 8.88 14.66
C ALA A 90 -0.38 10.24 15.09
N LYS A 91 0.30 10.22 16.24
CA LYS A 91 1.06 11.36 16.78
C LYS A 91 2.52 10.95 16.87
N VAL A 92 3.38 11.64 16.14
CA VAL A 92 4.80 11.29 16.03
C VAL A 92 5.65 12.48 16.49
N ALA A 93 6.67 12.23 17.30
CA ALA A 93 7.68 13.21 17.64
C ALA A 93 9.02 12.77 17.02
N VAL A 94 9.68 13.68 16.31
CA VAL A 94 11.01 13.47 15.70
C VAL A 94 12.00 14.39 16.40
N PHE A 95 12.97 13.78 17.08
CA PHE A 95 14.06 14.48 17.74
C PHE A 95 15.31 14.44 16.85
N GLY A 96 15.78 15.61 16.44
CA GLY A 96 16.79 15.77 15.42
C GLY A 96 16.17 15.74 14.01
N VAL A 97 16.32 16.85 13.29
CA VAL A 97 15.79 17.13 11.94
C VAL A 97 16.96 17.44 10.99
N GLY A 98 18.12 16.83 11.24
CA GLY A 98 19.22 16.78 10.27
C GLY A 98 18.89 15.89 9.06
N GLY A 99 19.89 15.34 8.37
CA GLY A 99 19.68 14.58 7.11
C GLY A 99 18.67 13.43 7.20
N VAL A 100 18.75 12.60 8.25
CA VAL A 100 17.81 11.49 8.44
C VAL A 100 16.46 11.97 8.94
N GLY A 101 16.45 12.84 9.96
CA GLY A 101 15.22 13.30 10.60
C GLY A 101 14.32 14.11 9.67
N SER A 102 14.91 14.98 8.85
CA SER A 102 14.19 15.75 7.82
C SER A 102 13.56 14.84 6.77
N ALA A 103 14.32 13.86 6.24
CA ALA A 103 13.79 12.89 5.28
C ALA A 103 12.68 12.03 5.89
N MET A 104 12.84 11.54 7.12
CA MET A 104 11.80 10.78 7.83
C MET A 104 10.54 11.61 8.03
N ALA A 105 10.67 12.87 8.46
CA ALA A 105 9.53 13.76 8.65
C ALA A 105 8.76 13.96 7.34
N GLU A 106 9.48 14.17 6.23
CA GLU A 106 8.89 14.28 4.91
C GLU A 106 8.11 13.02 4.51
N TYR A 107 8.70 11.83 4.69
CA TYR A 107 8.02 10.57 4.40
C TYR A 107 6.79 10.33 5.26
N LEU A 108 6.84 10.65 6.56
CA LEU A 108 5.70 10.53 7.46
C LEU A 108 4.52 11.40 7.02
N VAL A 109 4.80 12.66 6.66
CA VAL A 109 3.78 13.59 6.17
C VAL A 109 3.20 13.09 4.83
N ARG A 110 4.05 12.64 3.91
CA ARG A 110 3.60 12.08 2.61
C ARG A 110 2.80 10.78 2.76
N ALA A 111 3.13 9.95 3.74
CA ALA A 111 2.37 8.74 4.09
C ALA A 111 1.01 9.04 4.75
N GLY A 112 0.80 10.30 5.17
CA GLY A 112 -0.47 10.79 5.67
C GLY A 112 -0.55 10.99 7.18
N VAL A 113 0.58 10.99 7.90
CA VAL A 113 0.62 11.39 9.30
C VAL A 113 0.28 12.88 9.42
N LYS A 114 -0.76 13.20 10.19
CA LYS A 114 -1.25 14.59 10.36
C LYS A 114 -0.66 15.31 11.56
N ASN A 115 -0.22 14.59 12.59
CA ASN A 115 0.28 15.17 13.82
C ASN A 115 1.75 14.79 13.99
N ILE A 116 2.65 15.64 13.51
CA ILE A 116 4.09 15.45 13.63
C ILE A 116 4.72 16.62 14.37
N LYS A 117 5.44 16.34 15.45
CA LYS A 117 6.21 17.33 16.20
C LYS A 117 7.68 17.17 15.90
N LEU A 118 8.30 18.23 15.42
CA LEU A 118 9.73 18.27 15.12
C LEU A 118 10.46 18.99 16.25
N VAL A 119 11.59 18.44 16.69
CA VAL A 119 12.42 19.02 17.75
C VAL A 119 13.86 19.05 17.25
N ASP A 120 14.35 20.24 16.94
CA ASP A 120 15.73 20.51 16.57
C ASP A 120 16.17 21.84 17.17
N PHE A 121 17.45 21.94 17.52
CA PHE A 121 18.09 23.12 18.09
C PHE A 121 19.16 23.72 17.17
N ASP A 122 19.47 23.06 16.06
CA ASP A 122 20.44 23.51 15.07
C ASP A 122 19.85 24.59 14.15
N THR A 123 20.75 25.34 13.52
CA THR A 123 20.41 26.32 12.48
C THR A 123 20.79 25.75 11.12
N VAL A 124 19.98 26.02 10.10
CA VAL A 124 20.30 25.61 8.73
C VAL A 124 21.51 26.37 8.21
N GLU A 125 22.53 25.63 7.80
CA GLU A 125 23.75 26.13 7.17
C GLU A 125 23.84 25.69 5.70
N GLU A 126 24.65 26.40 4.91
CA GLU A 126 24.87 26.06 3.49
C GLU A 126 25.33 24.61 3.28
N SER A 127 26.20 24.11 4.16
CA SER A 127 26.68 22.71 4.15
C SER A 127 25.55 21.68 4.28
N ASN A 128 24.42 22.06 4.88
CA ASN A 128 23.29 21.18 5.12
C ASN A 128 22.48 20.91 3.84
N LEU A 129 22.46 21.86 2.90
CA LEU A 129 21.65 21.78 1.68
C LEU A 129 22.00 20.58 0.79
N THR A 130 23.23 20.08 0.88
CA THR A 130 23.70 18.91 0.12
C THR A 130 23.08 17.58 0.59
N ARG A 131 22.55 17.53 1.81
CA ARG A 131 22.11 16.27 2.47
C ARG A 131 20.75 16.35 3.17
N GLN A 132 20.17 17.54 3.30
CA GLN A 132 18.90 17.78 4.00
C GLN A 132 17.90 18.37 3.00
N THR A 133 17.20 17.50 2.26
CA THR A 133 16.33 17.86 1.13
C THR A 133 15.10 18.70 1.53
N ALA A 134 14.78 18.75 2.82
CA ALA A 134 13.69 19.55 3.34
C ALA A 134 13.99 21.06 3.38
N TYR A 135 15.25 21.47 3.23
CA TYR A 135 15.67 22.87 3.28
C TYR A 135 16.07 23.40 1.91
N VAL A 136 15.78 24.67 1.67
CA VAL A 136 16.21 25.42 0.48
C VAL A 136 17.07 26.62 0.88
N GLU A 137 17.77 27.24 -0.07
CA GLU A 137 18.66 28.39 0.19
C GLU A 137 17.98 29.51 0.98
N SER A 138 16.68 29.76 0.73
CA SER A 138 15.93 30.80 1.45
C SER A 138 15.73 30.50 2.94
N ASP A 139 15.90 29.26 3.38
CA ASP A 139 15.74 28.86 4.78
C ASP A 139 16.95 29.20 5.65
N ILE A 140 18.13 29.36 5.05
CA ILE A 140 19.36 29.82 5.74
C ILE A 140 19.12 31.17 6.41
N ILE A 141 18.39 32.07 5.74
CA ILE A 141 18.08 33.42 6.24
C ILE A 141 16.97 33.38 7.29
N LYS A 142 15.93 32.54 7.09
CA LYS A 142 14.75 32.49 7.95
C LYS A 142 14.98 31.80 9.29
N LEU A 143 15.81 30.75 9.33
CA LEU A 143 15.95 29.90 10.52
C LEU A 143 17.08 30.33 11.46
N ARG A 144 17.93 31.28 11.04
CA ARG A 144 18.94 31.93 11.91
C ARG A 144 18.39 32.50 13.22
N TYR A 145 17.08 32.74 13.32
CA TYR A 145 16.42 33.33 14.49
C TYR A 145 15.35 32.43 15.16
N ARG A 146 15.07 31.22 14.64
CA ARG A 146 14.07 30.29 15.20
C ARG A 146 14.76 29.01 15.68
N ARG A 147 15.08 28.97 16.97
CA ARG A 147 15.74 27.82 17.63
C ARG A 147 14.78 26.70 18.06
N VAL A 148 13.48 26.82 17.79
CA VAL A 148 12.47 25.82 18.12
C VAL A 148 11.36 25.87 17.09
N GLN A 149 11.16 24.78 16.33
CA GLN A 149 10.01 24.62 15.45
C GLN A 149 9.11 23.50 15.97
N ILE A 150 8.35 23.79 17.03
CA ILE A 150 7.20 22.97 17.42
C ILE A 150 6.09 23.28 16.41
N THR A 151 5.87 22.37 15.45
CA THR A 151 4.64 22.32 14.66
C THR A 151 3.83 21.11 15.11
#